data_AF-A0A924FGG7-F1
#
_entry.id   AF-A0A924FGG7-F1
#
_cell.length_a   1.000
_cell.length_b   1.000
_cell.length_c   1.000
_cell.angle_alpha   90.00
_cell.angle_beta   90.00
_cell.angle_gamma   90.00
#
_symmetry.space_group_name_H-M   'P 1'
#
loop_
_entity.id
_entity.type
_entity.pdbx_description
1 polymer ?
#
loop_
_entity_poly.entity_id
_entity_poly.type
_entity_poly.pdbx_seq_one_letter_code
_entity_poly.pdbx_strand_id
1 'polypeptide(L)'
;MPTLFRLFGYRFFYRMYDLINEPCHVHATDDANLLCKYWIREDDSFVLADTTKLKTAERKKIEKALTEHMSQIKETYEHHCQANGINHNYYRQTD
;
A
#
# COMPACT_ATOMS: atom_id res chain seq x y z
N MET A 1 -4.68 3.68 12.28
CA MET A 1 -4.51 3.63 10.82
C MET A 1 -3.97 4.98 10.33
N PRO A 2 -2.65 5.16 10.24
CA PRO A 2 -2.08 6.36 9.64
C PRO A 2 -2.46 6.42 8.15
N THR A 3 -3.06 7.54 7.75
CA THR A 3 -3.30 7.85 6.34
C THR A 3 -1.99 8.36 5.74
N LEU A 4 -1.59 7.80 4.60
CA LEU A 4 -0.42 8.29 3.86
C LEU A 4 -0.78 9.55 3.09
N PHE A 5 -1.75 9.42 2.20
CA PHE A 5 -2.24 10.52 1.36
C PHE A 5 -3.63 10.22 0.83
N ARG A 6 -4.24 11.23 0.21
CA ARG A 6 -5.50 11.10 -0.54
C ARG A 6 -5.26 11.56 -1.97
N LEU A 7 -5.57 10.73 -2.95
CA LEU A 7 -5.42 11.07 -4.37
C LEU A 7 -6.55 10.46 -5.19
N PHE A 8 -7.03 11.17 -6.20
CA PHE A 8 -8.16 10.76 -7.06
C PHE A 8 -9.44 10.36 -6.32
N GLY A 9 -9.65 10.86 -5.09
CA GLY A 9 -10.78 10.50 -4.24
C GLY A 9 -10.58 9.24 -3.40
N TYR A 10 -9.41 8.58 -3.49
CA TYR A 10 -9.06 7.44 -2.64
C TYR A 10 -8.18 7.86 -1.48
N ARG A 11 -8.38 7.20 -0.35
CA ARG A 11 -7.52 7.27 0.83
C ARG A 11 -6.57 6.09 0.84
N PHE A 12 -5.27 6.39 0.88
CA PHE A 12 -4.20 5.41 0.98
C PHE A 12 -3.71 5.33 2.43
N PHE A 13 -3.62 4.14 2.98
CA PHE A 13 -3.24 3.95 4.38
C PHE A 13 -2.58 2.60 4.63
N TYR A 14 -1.80 2.55 5.71
CA TYR A 14 -1.24 1.31 6.23
C TYR A 14 -2.08 0.73 7.35
N ARG A 15 -2.22 -0.60 7.35
CA ARG A 15 -2.62 -1.35 8.54
C ARG A 15 -1.36 -1.86 9.24
N MET A 16 -0.80 -1.00 10.08
CA MET A 16 0.46 -1.28 10.78
C MET A 16 0.44 -2.57 11.61
N TYR A 17 -0.72 -3.00 12.11
CA TYR A 17 -0.87 -4.27 12.83
C TYR A 17 -0.63 -5.50 11.94
N ASP A 18 -1.00 -5.43 10.66
CA ASP A 18 -0.79 -6.51 9.70
C ASP A 18 0.68 -6.59 9.27
N LEU A 19 1.43 -5.47 9.28
CA LEU A 19 2.83 -5.39 8.85
C LEU A 19 3.82 -6.19 9.72
N ILE A 20 3.38 -6.65 10.90
CA ILE A 20 4.18 -7.53 11.77
C ILE A 20 4.20 -8.97 11.21
N ASN A 21 3.08 -9.42 10.62
CA ASN A 21 2.91 -10.79 10.13
C ASN A 21 2.86 -10.87 8.60
N GLU A 22 2.58 -9.77 7.92
CA GLU A 22 2.49 -9.66 6.48
C GLU A 22 3.58 -8.73 5.93
N PRO A 23 4.09 -8.99 4.72
CA PRO A 23 4.92 -8.04 4.00
C PRO A 23 4.26 -6.65 3.79
N CYS A 24 5.09 -5.67 3.45
CA CYS A 24 4.70 -4.29 3.17
C CYS A 24 3.56 -4.25 2.15
N HIS A 25 2.45 -3.64 2.54
CA HIS A 25 1.29 -3.53 1.68
C HIS A 25 0.48 -2.26 2.00
N VAL A 26 -0.10 -1.65 0.96
CA VAL A 26 -0.91 -0.43 1.06
C VAL A 26 -2.38 -0.78 0.83
N HIS A 27 -3.25 -0.23 1.66
CA HIS A 27 -4.71 -0.27 1.43
C HIS A 27 -5.16 1.04 0.80
N ALA A 28 -5.98 0.94 -0.24
CA ALA A 28 -6.66 2.07 -0.86
C ALA A 28 -8.18 1.89 -0.72
N THR A 29 -8.88 2.92 -0.29
CA THR A 29 -10.34 2.90 -0.12
C THR A 29 -10.99 4.20 -0.58
N ASP A 30 -12.22 4.13 -1.10
CA ASP A 30 -13.06 5.29 -1.39
C ASP A 30 -14.20 5.44 -0.37
N ASP A 31 -15.02 6.48 -0.52
CA ASP A 31 -16.21 6.69 0.30
C ASP A 31 -17.38 5.73 -0.05
N ALA A 32 -17.27 4.93 -1.12
CA ALA A 32 -18.33 4.06 -1.65
C ALA A 32 -18.15 2.56 -1.34
N ASN A 33 -17.22 2.20 -0.45
CA ASN A 33 -16.84 0.83 -0.06
C ASN A 33 -15.97 0.05 -1.07
N LEU A 34 -15.21 0.75 -1.89
CA LEU A 34 -14.10 0.14 -2.63
C LEU A 34 -12.94 -0.08 -1.66
N LEU A 35 -12.36 -1.27 -1.69
CA LEU A 35 -11.16 -1.62 -0.93
C LEU A 35 -10.20 -2.34 -1.84
N CYS A 36 -8.94 -1.91 -1.86
CA CYS A 36 -7.88 -2.56 -2.60
C CYS A 36 -6.65 -2.69 -1.72
N LYS A 37 -6.00 -3.85 -1.81
CA LYS A 37 -4.75 -4.17 -1.13
C LYS A 37 -3.68 -4.40 -2.19
N TYR A 38 -2.56 -3.71 -2.03
CA TYR A 38 -1.39 -3.84 -2.90
C TYR A 38 -0.18 -4.22 -2.07
N TRP A 39 0.49 -5.30 -2.43
CA TRP A 39 1.82 -5.64 -1.92
C TRP A 39 2.86 -4.72 -2.54
N ILE A 40 3.78 -4.21 -1.72
CA ILE A 40 4.90 -3.38 -2.15
C ILE A 40 6.17 -4.22 -2.14
N ARG A 41 6.91 -4.16 -3.25
CA ARG A 41 8.19 -4.83 -3.43
C ARG A 41 9.34 -3.87 -3.18
N GLU A 42 10.52 -4.45 -2.96
CA GLU A 42 11.75 -3.70 -2.70
C GLU A 42 12.19 -2.87 -3.93
N ASP A 43 11.88 -3.34 -5.14
CA ASP A 43 12.20 -2.74 -6.45
C ASP A 43 11.23 -1.63 -6.90
N ASP A 44 10.48 -1.04 -5.97
CA ASP A 44 9.45 -0.02 -6.23
C ASP A 44 8.24 -0.52 -7.06
N SER A 45 8.17 -1.82 -7.35
CA SER A 45 7.00 -2.41 -7.99
C SER A 45 5.95 -2.84 -6.97
N PHE A 46 4.72 -3.08 -7.45
CA PHE A 46 3.61 -3.47 -6.60
C PHE A 46 2.74 -4.54 -7.26
N VAL A 47 2.14 -5.38 -6.43
CA VAL A 47 1.26 -6.46 -6.87
C VAL A 47 -0.09 -6.30 -6.22
N LEU A 48 -1.14 -6.39 -7.02
CA LEU A 48 -2.51 -6.40 -6.51
C LEU A 48 -2.76 -7.68 -5.73
N ALA A 49 -2.99 -7.54 -4.42
CA ALA A 49 -3.20 -8.65 -3.49
C ALA A 49 -4.67 -9.08 -3.47
N ASP A 50 -5.55 -8.09 -3.28
CA ASP A 50 -6.97 -8.29 -3.08
C ASP A 50 -7.72 -7.02 -3.45
N THR A 51 -8.91 -7.18 -4.03
CA THR A 51 -9.77 -6.05 -4.39
C THR A 51 -11.23 -6.39 -4.23
N THR A 52 -11.97 -5.45 -3.67
CA THR A 52 -13.42 -5.49 -3.61
C THR A 52 -13.99 -4.32 -4.40
N LYS A 53 -14.87 -4.62 -5.37
CA LYS A 53 -15.58 -3.64 -6.23
C LYS A 53 -14.68 -2.72 -7.08
N LEU A 54 -13.41 -3.09 -7.29
CA LEU A 54 -12.47 -2.32 -8.11
C LEU A 54 -12.81 -2.45 -9.60
N LYS A 55 -13.07 -1.31 -10.26
CA LYS A 55 -13.20 -1.23 -11.72
C LYS A 55 -11.84 -0.96 -12.37
N THR A 56 -11.65 -1.38 -13.61
CA THR A 56 -10.39 -1.18 -14.36
C THR A 56 -9.96 0.29 -14.46
N ALA A 57 -10.91 1.22 -14.58
CA ALA A 57 -10.61 2.66 -14.63
C ALA A 57 -10.07 3.19 -13.28
N GLU A 58 -10.67 2.73 -12.18
CA GLU A 58 -10.29 3.10 -10.82
C GLU A 58 -8.94 2.50 -10.46
N ARG A 59 -8.72 1.23 -10.87
CA ARG A 59 -7.43 0.54 -10.76
C ARG A 59 -6.30 1.37 -11.35
N LYS A 60 -6.44 1.86 -12.58
CA LYS A 60 -5.40 2.68 -13.24
C LYS A 60 -5.08 3.95 -12.46
N LYS A 61 -6.07 4.60 -11.83
CA LYS A 61 -5.86 5.79 -11.00
C LYS A 61 -5.11 5.43 -9.72
N ILE A 62 -5.49 4.33 -9.07
CA ILE A 62 -4.85 3.85 -7.84
C ILE A 62 -3.39 3.46 -8.13
N GLU A 63 -3.14 2.69 -9.18
CA GLU A 63 -1.80 2.28 -9.59
C GLU A 63 -0.93 3.49 -9.95
N LYS A 64 -1.49 4.47 -10.68
CA LYS A 64 -0.81 5.74 -10.96
C LYS A 64 -0.44 6.48 -9.67
N ALA A 65 -1.36 6.57 -8.71
CA ALA A 65 -1.12 7.20 -7.42
C ALA A 65 -0.01 6.48 -6.62
N LEU A 66 0.00 5.14 -6.64
CA LEU A 66 1.05 4.34 -6.02
C LEU A 66 2.40 4.61 -6.67
N THR A 67 2.48 4.61 -8.01
CA THR A 67 3.73 4.92 -8.72
C THR A 67 4.23 6.33 -8.41
N GLU A 68 3.36 7.34 -8.44
CA GLU A 68 3.74 8.75 -8.20
C GLU A 68 4.22 9.00 -6.77
N HIS A 69 3.70 8.25 -5.80
CA HIS A 69 4.03 8.42 -4.37
C HIS A 69 4.84 7.25 -3.78
N MET A 70 5.41 6.37 -4.60
CA MET A 70 6.07 5.15 -4.12
C MET A 70 7.21 5.43 -3.14
N SER A 71 8.04 6.44 -3.45
CA SER A 71 9.14 6.83 -2.56
C SER A 71 8.66 7.26 -1.19
N GLN A 72 7.57 8.04 -1.12
CA GLN A 72 6.97 8.50 0.14
C GLN A 72 6.36 7.33 0.94
N ILE A 73 5.70 6.41 0.23
CA ILE A 73 5.14 5.17 0.79
C ILE A 73 6.23 4.37 1.50
N LYS A 74 7.33 4.07 0.79
CA LYS A 74 8.48 3.32 1.33
C LYS A 74 9.15 4.06 2.48
N GLU A 75 9.44 5.35 2.34
CA GLU A 75 10.07 6.15 3.40
C GLU A 75 9.22 6.15 4.68
N THR A 76 7.90 6.32 4.55
CA THR A 76 6.98 6.27 5.70
C THR A 76 6.98 4.89 6.36
N TYR A 77 7.01 3.83 5.56
CA TYR A 77 7.07 2.46 6.05
C TYR A 77 8.39 2.16 6.77
N GLU A 78 9.53 2.46 6.16
CA GLU A 78 10.86 2.25 6.73
C GLU A 78 11.04 3.06 8.01
N HIS A 79 10.61 4.33 8.02
CA HIS A 79 10.61 5.16 9.22
C HIS A 79 9.73 4.55 10.33
N HIS A 80 8.56 4.01 9.99
CA HIS A 80 7.71 3.33 10.97
C HIS A 80 8.36 2.07 11.52
N CYS A 81 8.96 1.24 10.67
CA CYS A 81 9.70 0.05 11.06
C CYS A 81 10.85 0.41 12.00
N GLN A 82 11.68 1.39 11.63
CA GLN A 82 12.79 1.86 12.44
C GLN A 82 12.34 2.41 13.79
N ALA A 83 11.29 3.24 13.83
CA ALA A 83 10.76 3.84 15.05
C ALA A 83 10.20 2.80 16.03
N ASN A 84 9.76 1.63 15.54
CA ASN A 84 9.18 0.55 16.35
C ASN A 84 10.14 -0.64 16.53
N GLY A 85 11.37 -0.58 16.00
CA GLY A 85 12.33 -1.69 16.05
C GLY A 85 11.88 -2.93 15.27
N ILE A 86 11.05 -2.76 14.24
CA ILE A 86 10.55 -3.84 13.38
C ILE A 86 11.46 -3.95 12.17
N ASN A 87 11.84 -5.17 11.79
CA ASN A 87 12.55 -5.40 10.53
C ASN A 87 11.59 -5.16 9.35
N HIS A 88 11.97 -4.29 8.42
CA HIS A 88 11.18 -4.07 7.21
C HIS A 88 11.09 -5.38 6.39
N ASN A 89 9.87 -5.74 5.99
CA ASN A 89 9.59 -6.96 5.25
C ASN A 89 8.87 -6.58 3.96
N TYR A 90 9.59 -6.52 2.84
CA TYR A 90 8.99 -6.27 1.53
C TYR A 90 8.47 -7.57 0.91
N TYR A 91 7.43 -7.49 0.08
CA TYR A 91 6.91 -8.66 -0.60
C TYR A 91 7.97 -9.23 -1.55
N ARG A 92 8.35 -10.49 -1.33
CA ARG A 92 9.20 -11.28 -2.23
C ARG A 92 8.32 -12.38 -2.79
N GLN A 93 8.04 -12.33 -4.10
CA GLN A 93 7.36 -13.45 -4.74
C GLN A 93 8.35 -14.62 -4.73
N THR A 94 8.10 -15.62 -3.90
CA THR A 94 8.74 -16.94 -4.05
C THR A 94 8.07 -17.60 -5.25
N ASP A 95 8.82 -17.73 -6.34
CA ASP A 95 8.50 -18.60 -7.49
C ASP A 95 8.29 -20.06 -7.02
#